data_AF-A0A358SWY5-F1
#
_entry.id   AF-A0A358SWY5-F1
#
_cell.length_a   1.000
_cell.length_b   1.000
_cell.length_c   1.000
_cell.angle_alpha   90.00
_cell.angle_beta   90.00
_cell.angle_gamma   90.00
#
_symmetry.space_group_name_H-M   'P 1'
#
loop_
_entity.id
_entity.type
_entity.pdbx_description
1 polymer ?
#
loop_
_entity_poly.entity_id
_entity_poly.type
_entity_poly.pdbx_seq_one_letter_code
_entity_poly.pdbx_strand_id
1 'polypeptide(L)'
;MTASTPPKVNTRLLAAALLRSGGMAPDPLESLRLGEIYIMMRFACDLRCAACSLWGDTGALHQAGAAAREPAKGRGPDWTEVIRQTAPFKPRMVNFSGGEPLLHDEWLAPAKEAMRLGIETSLTTNGIHLEKRLSSLCGAISQVNLSLNATPLISGLIRKGPKGHYEKMMRGLRLFMRVKKALGQKAPRLRLMCTVFDGNAGHLLELLSYLKASGIEADQYYFQHLIYNTGPELSAQERELKKMGMKPWFMRGYSLLPKGLDSKALSLELDGIIRSDRRVSLSAGLKGKTLDDHYLGKHGWTMPAYCAAPWRDITMLPNGDVWICPDYHIGGIMEKPFSAIWNGAAARRLRARLLKRLLPGCRGCFHYYCDKETGKERL
;
A
#
# COMPACT_ATOMS: atom_id res chain seq x y z
N MET A 1 -19.22 7.55 20.15
CA MET A 1 -19.95 7.49 18.86
C MET A 1 -20.16 6.03 18.51
N THR A 2 -21.40 5.59 18.34
CA THR A 2 -21.72 4.21 17.92
C THR A 2 -21.16 3.98 16.52
N ALA A 3 -20.45 2.86 16.31
CA ALA A 3 -19.95 2.52 14.99
C ALA A 3 -21.15 2.38 14.04
N SER A 4 -21.30 3.33 13.12
CA SER A 4 -22.40 3.32 12.15
C SER A 4 -22.34 2.02 11.34
N THR A 5 -23.48 1.36 11.19
CA THR A 5 -23.53 0.03 10.57
C THR A 5 -23.05 0.12 9.11
N PRO A 6 -22.13 -0.75 8.64
CA PRO A 6 -21.57 -0.62 7.29
C PRO A 6 -22.62 -0.60 6.18
N PRO A 7 -22.43 0.03 5.02
CA PRO A 7 -23.45 0.10 3.98
C PRO A 7 -23.63 -1.25 3.30
N LYS A 8 -24.81 -1.46 2.72
CA LYS A 8 -25.01 -2.52 1.72
C LYS A 8 -24.11 -2.23 0.52
N VAL A 9 -23.59 -3.28 -0.11
CA VAL A 9 -22.69 -3.13 -1.25
C VAL A 9 -23.46 -2.89 -2.54
N ASN A 10 -22.97 -1.95 -3.35
CA ASN A 10 -23.49 -1.74 -4.70
C ASN A 10 -22.92 -2.82 -5.63
N THR A 11 -23.64 -3.94 -5.74
CA THR A 11 -23.22 -5.11 -6.52
C THR A 11 -23.12 -4.84 -8.01
N ARG A 12 -23.93 -3.91 -8.56
CA ARG A 12 -23.84 -3.50 -9.98
C ARG A 12 -22.51 -2.82 -10.27
N LEU A 13 -22.11 -1.85 -9.43
CA LEU A 13 -20.82 -1.17 -9.59
C LEU A 13 -19.63 -2.10 -9.35
N LEU A 14 -19.75 -3.02 -8.39
CA LEU A 14 -18.74 -4.05 -8.16
C LEU A 14 -18.58 -4.95 -9.39
N ALA A 15 -19.69 -5.49 -9.93
CA ALA A 15 -19.65 -6.33 -11.12
C ALA A 15 -19.01 -5.59 -12.31
N ALA A 16 -19.38 -4.33 -12.53
CA ALA A 16 -18.76 -3.50 -13.57
C ALA A 16 -17.25 -3.32 -13.36
N ALA A 17 -16.77 -3.16 -12.12
CA ALA A 17 -15.34 -3.07 -11.81
C ALA A 17 -14.59 -4.39 -12.03
N LEU A 18 -15.20 -5.52 -11.65
CA LEU A 18 -14.64 -6.85 -11.87
C LEU A 18 -14.57 -7.21 -13.36
N LEU A 19 -15.59 -6.81 -14.13
CA LEU A 19 -15.61 -6.91 -15.59
C LEU A 19 -14.45 -6.13 -16.22
N ARG A 20 -14.29 -4.84 -15.85
CA ARG A 20 -13.22 -3.98 -16.39
C ARG A 20 -11.82 -4.52 -16.12
N SER A 21 -11.60 -5.07 -14.92
CA SER A 21 -10.31 -5.65 -14.53
C SER A 21 -10.07 -7.06 -15.11
N GLY A 22 -11.08 -7.63 -15.79
CA GLY A 22 -11.04 -9.00 -16.32
C GLY A 22 -10.98 -10.08 -15.24
N GLY A 23 -11.35 -9.74 -13.99
CA GLY A 23 -11.38 -10.65 -12.86
C GLY A 23 -12.70 -11.40 -12.69
N MET A 24 -13.71 -11.10 -13.52
CA MET A 24 -15.02 -11.77 -13.42
C MET A 24 -14.92 -13.24 -13.81
N ALA A 25 -15.27 -14.12 -12.88
CA ALA A 25 -15.45 -15.55 -13.09
C ALA A 25 -16.96 -15.88 -13.20
N PRO A 26 -17.33 -17.08 -13.71
CA PRO A 26 -18.72 -17.54 -13.69
C PRO A 26 -19.30 -17.57 -12.27
N ASP A 27 -18.50 -17.98 -11.28
CA ASP A 27 -18.83 -17.84 -9.87
C ASP A 27 -18.40 -16.46 -9.36
N PRO A 28 -19.31 -15.61 -8.85
CA PRO A 28 -18.96 -14.28 -8.34
C PRO A 28 -18.05 -14.31 -7.10
N LEU A 29 -17.82 -15.47 -6.49
CA LEU A 29 -16.90 -15.67 -5.37
C LEU A 29 -15.49 -16.05 -5.82
N GLU A 30 -15.25 -16.18 -7.12
CA GLU A 30 -13.95 -16.52 -7.68
C GLU A 30 -13.33 -15.35 -8.44
N SER A 31 -12.02 -15.40 -8.60
CA SER A 31 -11.31 -14.52 -9.51
C SER A 31 -10.33 -15.33 -10.35
N LEU A 32 -10.31 -15.01 -11.64
CA LEU A 32 -9.38 -15.59 -12.61
C LEU A 32 -8.11 -14.74 -12.79
N ARG A 33 -8.03 -13.59 -12.10
CA ARG A 33 -6.92 -12.64 -12.25
C ARG A 33 -6.38 -12.11 -10.94
N LEU A 34 -5.13 -11.67 -10.98
CA LEU A 34 -4.51 -10.84 -9.97
C LEU A 34 -4.21 -9.45 -10.54
N GLY A 35 -4.46 -8.43 -9.73
CA GLY A 35 -4.02 -7.06 -9.95
C GLY A 35 -2.60 -6.89 -9.41
N GLU A 36 -2.50 -6.53 -8.14
CA GLU A 36 -1.23 -6.36 -7.43
C GLU A 36 -0.94 -7.52 -6.48
N ILE A 37 0.26 -8.08 -6.59
CA ILE A 37 0.85 -8.95 -5.57
C ILE A 37 1.81 -8.10 -4.74
N TYR A 38 1.42 -7.75 -3.52
CA TYR A 38 2.27 -7.00 -2.59
C TYR A 38 3.04 -7.96 -1.69
N ILE A 39 4.37 -8.02 -1.82
CA ILE A 39 5.21 -8.92 -1.02
C ILE A 39 5.90 -8.09 0.06
N MET A 40 5.54 -8.32 1.32
CA MET A 40 6.33 -7.86 2.45
C MET A 40 7.53 -8.78 2.59
N MET A 41 8.66 -8.39 2.01
CA MET A 41 9.88 -9.20 2.04
C MET A 41 10.33 -9.46 3.47
N ARG A 42 10.24 -8.43 4.32
CA ARG A 42 10.68 -8.42 5.72
C ARG A 42 9.88 -7.40 6.50
N PHE A 43 9.92 -7.47 7.83
CA PHE A 43 9.44 -6.41 8.71
C PHE A 43 10.53 -5.41 9.09
N ALA A 44 11.80 -5.85 9.13
CA ALA A 44 12.93 -4.98 9.45
C ALA A 44 13.01 -3.73 8.55
N CYS A 45 13.31 -2.58 9.14
CA CYS A 45 13.46 -1.29 8.47
C CYS A 45 14.43 -0.39 9.24
N ASP A 46 15.17 0.47 8.53
CA ASP A 46 16.06 1.47 9.13
C ASP A 46 15.31 2.62 9.81
N LEU A 47 14.06 2.85 9.40
CA LEU A 47 13.24 3.96 9.85
C LEU A 47 12.17 3.51 10.86
N ARG A 48 11.73 4.47 11.67
CA ARG A 48 10.60 4.42 12.60
C ARG A 48 9.66 5.59 12.31
N CYS A 49 9.15 5.64 11.08
CA CYS A 49 8.27 6.72 10.64
C CYS A 49 7.02 6.80 11.51
N ALA A 50 6.61 8.01 11.91
CA ALA A 50 5.51 8.22 12.86
C ALA A 50 4.19 7.56 12.41
N ALA A 51 3.88 7.65 11.11
CA ALA A 51 2.68 7.11 10.49
C ALA A 51 2.80 5.65 9.98
N CYS A 52 3.90 4.94 10.28
CA CYS A 52 4.09 3.58 9.76
C CYS A 52 3.18 2.56 10.48
N SER A 53 2.43 1.76 9.72
CA SER A 53 1.58 0.71 10.30
C SER A 53 2.34 -0.44 10.95
N LEU A 54 3.63 -0.62 10.63
CA LEU A 54 4.50 -1.62 11.25
C LEU A 54 5.20 -1.07 12.50
N TRP A 55 5.85 0.10 12.37
CA TRP A 55 6.83 0.61 13.34
C TRP A 55 6.50 1.98 13.92
N GLY A 56 5.47 2.66 13.43
CA GLY A 56 5.09 3.99 13.88
C GLY A 56 4.49 3.97 15.28
N ASP A 57 3.90 5.08 15.71
CA ASP A 57 3.45 5.23 17.10
C ASP A 57 2.40 4.17 17.50
N THR A 58 1.59 3.72 16.54
CA THR A 58 0.60 2.66 16.71
C THR A 58 0.99 1.34 16.03
N GLY A 59 2.26 1.21 15.64
CA GLY A 59 2.77 0.12 14.81
C GLY A 59 2.46 -1.29 15.34
N ALA A 60 2.09 -2.18 14.42
CA ALA A 60 1.74 -3.56 14.74
C ALA A 60 2.88 -4.35 15.40
N LEU A 61 4.14 -4.01 15.11
CA LEU A 61 5.32 -4.73 15.63
C LEU A 61 5.65 -4.42 17.08
N HIS A 62 4.97 -3.44 17.70
CA HIS A 62 5.06 -3.22 19.14
C HIS A 62 4.36 -4.32 19.96
N GLN A 63 3.57 -5.17 19.31
CA GLN A 63 2.91 -6.29 19.99
C GLN A 63 3.86 -7.44 20.27
N ALA A 64 3.70 -8.05 21.44
CA ALA A 64 4.45 -9.22 21.84
C ALA A 64 4.31 -10.35 20.79
N GLY A 65 5.45 -10.88 20.34
CA GLY A 65 5.50 -11.95 19.34
C GLY A 65 5.18 -11.52 17.90
N ALA A 66 4.87 -10.25 17.61
CA ALA A 66 4.63 -9.80 16.24
C ALA A 66 5.87 -10.00 15.35
N ALA A 67 7.05 -9.64 15.85
CA ALA A 67 8.33 -9.83 15.15
C ALA A 67 8.67 -11.31 14.89
N ALA A 68 8.19 -12.25 15.71
CA ALA A 68 8.44 -13.68 15.54
C ALA A 68 7.73 -14.28 14.30
N ARG A 69 6.83 -13.51 13.67
CA ARG A 69 6.23 -13.85 12.37
C ARG A 69 7.18 -13.59 11.19
N GLU A 70 8.30 -12.93 11.39
CA GLU A 70 9.36 -12.92 10.39
C GLU A 70 10.21 -14.18 10.56
N PRO A 71 10.32 -15.05 9.54
CA PRO A 71 11.15 -16.23 9.65
C PRO A 71 12.63 -15.85 9.71
N ALA A 72 13.44 -16.73 10.30
CA ALA A 72 14.89 -16.60 10.21
C ALA A 72 15.33 -16.59 8.74
N LYS A 73 16.47 -15.95 8.46
CA LYS A 73 17.04 -15.86 7.10
C LYS A 73 17.10 -17.25 6.45
N GLY A 74 16.60 -17.35 5.21
CA GLY A 74 16.57 -18.61 4.45
C GLY A 74 15.48 -19.60 4.86
N ARG A 75 14.60 -19.26 5.83
CA ARG A 75 13.44 -20.07 6.22
C ARG A 75 12.09 -19.51 5.73
N GLY A 76 12.14 -18.45 4.92
CA GLY A 76 10.94 -17.90 4.28
C GLY A 76 10.55 -18.65 3.01
N PRO A 77 9.48 -18.21 2.32
CA PRO A 77 9.08 -18.75 1.04
C PRO A 77 10.18 -18.62 -0.02
N ASP A 78 10.26 -19.57 -0.95
CA ASP A 78 10.94 -19.36 -2.22
C ASP A 78 10.08 -18.44 -3.09
N TRP A 79 10.33 -17.13 -2.99
CA TRP A 79 9.57 -16.13 -3.73
C TRP A 79 9.62 -16.33 -5.24
N THR A 80 10.67 -16.93 -5.80
CA THR A 80 10.77 -17.19 -7.25
C THR A 80 9.73 -18.21 -7.67
N GLU A 81 9.61 -19.29 -6.90
CA GLU A 81 8.59 -20.30 -7.11
C GLU A 81 7.18 -19.75 -6.85
N VAL A 82 7.01 -18.90 -5.84
CA VAL A 82 5.74 -18.22 -5.59
C VAL A 82 5.30 -17.38 -6.81
N ILE A 83 6.22 -16.64 -7.44
CA ILE A 83 5.89 -15.88 -8.65
C ILE A 83 5.39 -16.82 -9.76
N ARG A 84 6.05 -17.95 -9.99
CA ARG A 84 5.61 -18.94 -10.99
C ARG A 84 4.22 -19.49 -10.69
N GLN A 85 3.92 -19.82 -9.43
CA GLN A 85 2.60 -20.31 -9.04
C GLN A 85 1.48 -19.26 -9.23
N THR A 86 1.81 -17.97 -9.14
CA THR A 86 0.84 -16.89 -9.34
C THR A 86 0.66 -16.51 -10.81
N ALA A 87 1.63 -16.80 -11.67
CA ALA A 87 1.62 -16.41 -13.09
C ALA A 87 0.38 -16.87 -13.89
N PRO A 88 -0.22 -18.05 -13.66
CA PRO A 88 -1.48 -18.45 -14.32
C PRO A 88 -2.63 -17.47 -14.10
N PHE A 89 -2.62 -16.70 -13.01
CA PHE A 89 -3.60 -15.67 -12.69
C PHE A 89 -3.24 -14.30 -13.29
N LYS A 90 -2.24 -14.24 -14.19
CA LYS A 90 -1.85 -13.05 -14.98
C LYS A 90 -1.76 -11.77 -14.13
N PRO A 91 -0.96 -11.77 -13.04
CA PRO A 91 -0.80 -10.59 -12.21
C PRO A 91 -0.32 -9.42 -13.06
N ARG A 92 -0.92 -8.24 -12.86
CA ARG A 92 -0.45 -7.02 -13.52
C ARG A 92 0.91 -6.59 -12.98
N MET A 93 1.08 -6.67 -11.65
CA MET A 93 2.28 -6.16 -10.99
C MET A 93 2.63 -6.96 -9.73
N VAL A 94 3.92 -7.15 -9.50
CA VAL A 94 4.49 -7.57 -8.22
C VAL A 94 5.18 -6.38 -7.57
N ASN A 95 4.80 -6.05 -6.34
CA ASN A 95 5.39 -4.96 -5.56
C ASN A 95 6.20 -5.54 -4.39
N PHE A 96 7.52 -5.39 -4.44
CA PHE A 96 8.42 -5.78 -3.36
C PHE A 96 8.51 -4.64 -2.34
N SER A 97 8.17 -4.94 -1.09
CA SER A 97 8.00 -3.95 -0.01
C SER A 97 8.17 -4.61 1.36
N GLY A 98 7.55 -4.06 2.40
CA GLY A 98 7.52 -4.57 3.78
C GLY A 98 7.95 -3.48 4.75
N GLY A 99 8.98 -3.79 5.53
CA GLY A 99 9.87 -2.79 6.12
C GLY A 99 10.71 -2.14 5.02
N GLU A 100 12.02 -2.41 4.98
CA GLU A 100 12.88 -1.96 3.90
C GLU A 100 13.40 -3.14 3.07
N PRO A 101 12.93 -3.34 1.83
CA PRO A 101 13.36 -4.46 0.99
C PRO A 101 14.83 -4.35 0.57
N LEU A 102 15.41 -3.15 0.48
CA LEU A 102 16.83 -2.98 0.06
C LEU A 102 17.85 -3.30 1.17
N LEU A 103 17.42 -3.77 2.34
CA LEU A 103 18.31 -4.30 3.38
C LEU A 103 18.98 -5.63 2.97
N HIS A 104 18.44 -6.31 1.96
CA HIS A 104 18.87 -7.62 1.50
C HIS A 104 18.58 -7.77 0.00
N ASP A 105 19.02 -8.87 -0.61
CA ASP A 105 18.93 -9.08 -2.06
C ASP A 105 17.90 -10.15 -2.45
N GLU A 106 17.10 -10.66 -1.51
CA GLU A 106 16.13 -11.75 -1.76
C GLU A 106 14.98 -11.31 -2.69
N TRP A 107 14.80 -10.01 -2.92
CA TRP A 107 13.84 -9.48 -3.90
C TRP A 107 14.32 -9.64 -5.35
N LEU A 108 15.64 -9.79 -5.59
CA LEU A 108 16.21 -9.68 -6.93
C LEU A 108 15.84 -10.88 -7.82
N ALA A 109 15.99 -12.09 -7.31
CA ALA A 109 15.64 -13.32 -8.04
C ALA A 109 14.14 -13.38 -8.43
N PRO A 110 13.17 -13.19 -7.51
CA PRO A 110 11.76 -13.16 -7.87
C PRO A 110 11.40 -11.99 -8.78
N ALA A 111 12.06 -10.83 -8.65
CA ALA A 111 11.83 -9.70 -9.56
C ALA A 111 12.24 -10.04 -11.01
N LYS A 112 13.42 -10.66 -11.20
CA LYS A 112 13.87 -11.11 -12.51
C LYS A 112 12.93 -12.17 -13.10
N GLU A 113 12.44 -13.09 -12.28
CA GLU A 113 11.50 -14.11 -12.74
C GLU A 113 10.15 -13.50 -13.15
N ALA A 114 9.62 -12.56 -12.37
CA ALA A 114 8.40 -11.83 -12.72
C ALA A 114 8.56 -11.11 -14.08
N MET A 115 9.68 -10.42 -14.29
CA MET A 115 9.99 -9.77 -15.57
C MET A 115 10.08 -10.76 -16.74
N ARG A 116 10.71 -11.92 -16.54
CA ARG A 116 10.80 -13.00 -17.54
C ARG A 116 9.42 -13.54 -17.93
N LEU A 117 8.49 -13.56 -16.99
CA LEU A 117 7.10 -13.98 -17.19
C LEU A 117 6.19 -12.84 -17.72
N GLY A 118 6.76 -11.67 -18.02
CA GLY A 118 6.01 -10.52 -18.55
C GLY A 118 5.18 -9.76 -17.52
N ILE A 119 5.48 -9.93 -16.23
CA ILE A 119 4.77 -9.27 -15.12
C ILE A 119 5.54 -8.00 -14.73
N GLU A 120 4.85 -6.85 -14.58
CA GLU A 120 5.52 -5.63 -14.13
C GLU A 120 6.04 -5.79 -12.69
N THR A 121 7.22 -5.26 -12.42
CA THR A 121 7.78 -5.25 -11.07
C THR A 121 7.90 -3.83 -10.54
N SER A 122 7.55 -3.66 -9.27
CA SER A 122 7.78 -2.43 -8.54
C SER A 122 8.49 -2.71 -7.22
N LEU A 123 9.25 -1.72 -6.76
CA LEU A 123 9.95 -1.75 -5.49
C LEU A 123 9.54 -0.53 -4.67
N THR A 124 8.98 -0.76 -3.48
CA THR A 124 8.65 0.29 -2.53
C THR A 124 9.74 0.39 -1.46
N THR A 125 10.45 1.52 -1.42
CA THR A 125 11.65 1.72 -0.59
C THR A 125 11.63 3.07 0.12
N ASN A 126 12.29 3.12 1.28
CA ASN A 126 12.63 4.35 2.00
C ASN A 126 13.77 5.14 1.32
N GLY A 127 14.50 4.51 0.39
CA GLY A 127 15.53 5.12 -0.44
C GLY A 127 16.93 5.21 0.17
N ILE A 128 17.14 4.88 1.45
CA ILE A 128 18.46 4.98 2.13
C ILE A 128 19.52 4.13 1.42
N HIS A 129 19.12 2.95 0.96
CA HIS A 129 20.00 1.97 0.32
C HIS A 129 19.98 2.06 -1.21
N LEU A 130 19.23 3.00 -1.78
CA LEU A 130 19.05 3.14 -3.23
C LEU A 130 20.38 3.32 -3.96
N GLU A 131 21.27 4.16 -3.43
CA GLU A 131 22.60 4.41 -4.00
C GLU A 131 23.41 3.10 -4.18
N LYS A 132 23.40 2.24 -3.16
CA LYS A 132 24.16 0.98 -3.13
C LYS A 132 23.53 -0.13 -3.94
N ARG A 133 22.25 -0.03 -4.27
CA ARG A 133 21.47 -1.09 -4.93
C ARG A 133 21.07 -0.75 -6.36
N LEU A 134 21.43 0.44 -6.83
CA LEU A 134 20.98 0.96 -8.12
C LEU A 134 21.26 0.03 -9.29
N SER A 135 22.46 -0.56 -9.37
CA SER A 135 22.83 -1.50 -10.44
C SER A 135 21.94 -2.74 -10.47
N SER A 136 21.52 -3.25 -9.31
CA SER A 136 20.63 -4.42 -9.22
C SER A 136 19.19 -4.11 -9.64
N LEU A 137 18.77 -2.84 -9.60
CA LEU A 137 17.41 -2.45 -10.01
C LEU A 137 17.25 -2.46 -11.52
N CYS A 138 18.29 -2.10 -12.26
CA CYS A 138 18.28 -2.08 -13.72
C CYS A 138 17.97 -3.48 -14.27
N GLY A 139 16.90 -3.59 -15.06
CA GLY A 139 16.45 -4.86 -15.65
C GLY A 139 15.67 -5.79 -14.73
N ALA A 140 15.59 -5.50 -13.42
CA ALA A 140 14.78 -6.26 -12.47
C ALA A 140 13.50 -5.52 -12.04
N ILE A 141 13.54 -4.19 -12.02
CA ILE A 141 12.45 -3.33 -11.55
C ILE A 141 11.95 -2.41 -12.66
N SER A 142 10.63 -2.41 -12.90
CA SER A 142 9.96 -1.50 -13.84
C SER A 142 9.58 -0.16 -13.22
N GLN A 143 9.33 -0.12 -11.90
CA GLN A 143 8.99 1.11 -11.17
C GLN A 143 9.58 1.13 -9.75
N VAL A 144 10.28 2.21 -9.41
CA VAL A 144 10.69 2.51 -8.02
C VAL A 144 9.68 3.45 -7.39
N ASN A 145 9.05 2.99 -6.31
CA ASN A 145 8.18 3.75 -5.43
C ASN A 145 9.01 4.23 -4.23
N LEU A 146 9.62 5.40 -4.33
CA LEU A 146 10.39 5.95 -3.22
C LEU A 146 9.46 6.73 -2.30
N SER A 147 9.37 6.30 -1.05
CA SER A 147 8.63 7.03 -0.04
C SER A 147 9.37 8.32 0.28
N LEU A 148 8.71 9.47 0.20
CA LEU A 148 9.21 10.78 0.63
C LEU A 148 8.04 11.65 1.11
N ASN A 149 8.05 12.01 2.39
CA ASN A 149 6.89 12.65 3.04
C ASN A 149 7.14 14.10 3.45
N ALA A 150 8.37 14.59 3.31
CA ALA A 150 8.80 15.87 3.86
C ALA A 150 10.13 16.36 3.27
N THR A 151 10.34 17.68 3.39
CA THR A 151 11.64 18.34 3.23
C THR A 151 12.55 18.00 4.41
N PRO A 152 13.86 18.33 4.35
CA PRO A 152 14.77 18.13 5.48
C PRO A 152 14.26 18.76 6.79
N LEU A 153 13.50 19.85 6.69
CA LEU A 153 12.96 20.62 7.82
C LEU A 153 12.21 19.74 8.82
N ILE A 154 11.28 18.91 8.33
CA ILE A 154 10.41 18.09 9.19
C ILE A 154 10.70 16.59 9.07
N SER A 155 11.56 16.15 8.14
CA SER A 155 11.79 14.71 7.91
C SER A 155 12.29 13.99 9.17
N GLY A 156 13.14 14.61 9.99
CA GLY A 156 13.61 14.00 11.23
C GLY A 156 12.49 13.74 12.26
N LEU A 157 11.40 14.51 12.20
CA LEU A 157 10.25 14.38 13.09
C LEU A 157 9.33 13.25 12.66
N ILE A 158 9.04 13.18 11.36
CA ILE A 158 8.04 12.24 10.81
C ILE A 158 8.61 10.94 10.28
N ARG A 159 9.91 10.92 9.94
CA ARG A 159 10.64 9.76 9.41
C ARG A 159 11.90 9.53 10.24
N LYS A 160 11.70 9.31 11.54
CA LYS A 160 12.79 9.05 12.49
C LYS A 160 13.67 7.90 12.00
N GLY A 161 14.98 8.06 12.11
CA GLY A 161 15.95 7.12 11.58
C GLY A 161 17.38 7.49 11.97
N PRO A 162 18.38 6.72 11.50
CA PRO A 162 19.77 7.02 11.80
C PRO A 162 20.16 8.41 11.28
N LYS A 163 21.12 9.06 11.97
CA LYS A 163 21.66 10.36 11.53
C LYS A 163 22.16 10.26 10.09
N GLY A 164 21.83 11.25 9.27
CA GLY A 164 22.25 11.30 7.87
C GLY A 164 21.42 10.46 6.89
N HIS A 165 20.30 9.86 7.33
CA HIS A 165 19.49 8.99 6.47
C HIS A 165 18.83 9.76 5.31
N TYR A 166 18.41 11.00 5.55
CA TYR A 166 17.77 11.83 4.52
C TYR A 166 18.77 12.15 3.41
N GLU A 167 19.98 12.54 3.76
CA GLU A 167 21.05 12.85 2.82
C GLU A 167 21.44 11.62 2.01
N LYS A 168 21.48 10.43 2.63
CA LYS A 168 21.69 9.15 1.93
C LYS A 168 20.61 8.90 0.89
N MET A 169 19.34 9.01 1.27
CA MET A 169 18.20 8.88 0.36
C MET A 169 18.30 9.85 -0.81
N MET A 170 18.58 11.13 -0.54
CA MET A 170 18.69 12.17 -1.57
C MET A 170 19.90 11.96 -2.50
N ARG A 171 21.03 11.44 -2.00
CA ARG A 171 22.15 11.03 -2.86
C ARG A 171 21.77 9.87 -3.77
N GLY A 172 21.10 8.86 -3.23
CA GLY A 172 20.58 7.74 -4.01
C GLY A 172 19.63 8.20 -5.11
N LEU A 173 18.74 9.14 -4.81
CA LEU A 173 17.79 9.70 -5.77
C LEU A 173 18.50 10.49 -6.89
N ARG A 174 19.46 11.34 -6.53
CA ARG A 174 20.28 12.07 -7.52
C ARG A 174 21.10 11.12 -8.39
N LEU A 175 21.67 10.05 -7.81
CA LEU A 175 22.39 9.04 -8.59
C LEU A 175 21.45 8.29 -9.54
N PHE A 176 20.29 7.86 -9.05
CA PHE A 176 19.24 7.22 -9.85
C PHE A 176 18.88 8.05 -11.08
N MET A 177 18.60 9.34 -10.89
CA MET A 177 18.26 10.24 -11.98
C MET A 177 19.41 10.42 -12.99
N ARG A 178 20.64 10.60 -12.51
CA ARG A 178 21.82 10.73 -13.37
C ARG A 178 22.03 9.49 -14.22
N VAL A 179 21.96 8.29 -13.63
CA VAL A 179 22.13 7.01 -14.35
C VAL A 179 21.01 6.81 -15.36
N LYS A 180 19.75 7.03 -14.97
CA LYS A 180 18.60 6.92 -15.88
C LYS A 180 18.76 7.85 -17.11
N LYS A 181 19.17 9.10 -16.88
CA LYS A 181 19.43 10.07 -17.94
C LYS A 181 20.61 9.66 -18.83
N ALA A 182 21.73 9.24 -18.24
CA ALA A 182 22.93 8.85 -18.98
C ALA A 182 22.70 7.63 -19.87
N LEU A 183 21.89 6.67 -19.42
CA LEU A 183 21.55 5.46 -20.18
C LEU A 183 20.36 5.66 -21.14
N GLY A 184 19.74 6.84 -21.18
CA GLY A 184 18.54 7.10 -21.98
C GLY A 184 17.35 6.19 -21.63
N GLN A 185 17.34 5.62 -20.42
CA GLN A 185 16.37 4.60 -20.02
C GLN A 185 15.05 5.23 -19.59
N LYS A 186 13.94 4.66 -20.05
CA LYS A 186 12.59 5.01 -19.57
C LYS A 186 12.22 4.29 -18.27
N ALA A 187 12.82 3.12 -18.02
CA ALA A 187 12.60 2.29 -16.84
C ALA A 187 13.91 2.08 -16.05
N PRO A 188 13.85 1.94 -14.71
CA PRO A 188 12.65 2.06 -13.88
C PRO A 188 12.03 3.45 -13.90
N ARG A 189 10.69 3.50 -13.88
CA ARG A 189 9.93 4.72 -13.61
C ARG A 189 10.10 5.11 -12.14
N LEU A 190 10.19 6.39 -11.83
CA LEU A 190 10.29 6.91 -10.48
C LEU A 190 8.94 7.49 -10.06
N ARG A 191 8.35 6.88 -9.03
CA ARG A 191 7.22 7.45 -8.29
C ARG A 191 7.71 7.92 -6.92
N LEU A 192 7.52 9.18 -6.61
CA LEU A 192 7.68 9.68 -5.25
C LEU A 192 6.35 9.56 -4.50
N MET A 193 6.33 8.79 -3.43
CA MET A 193 5.12 8.53 -2.64
C MET A 193 5.14 9.34 -1.34
N CYS A 194 4.17 10.23 -1.18
CA CYS A 194 3.94 10.98 0.05
C CYS A 194 2.66 10.49 0.72
N THR A 195 2.79 9.86 1.89
CA THR A 195 1.64 9.61 2.76
C THR A 195 1.22 10.92 3.43
N VAL A 196 -0.04 11.30 3.27
CA VAL A 196 -0.64 12.53 3.78
C VAL A 196 -1.31 12.27 5.12
N PHE A 197 -0.82 12.94 6.16
CA PHE A 197 -1.31 12.87 7.53
C PHE A 197 -1.08 14.20 8.25
N ASP A 198 -1.51 14.31 9.50
CA ASP A 198 -1.38 15.54 10.30
C ASP A 198 0.06 16.02 10.47
N GLY A 199 1.04 15.11 10.55
CA GLY A 199 2.45 15.49 10.69
C GLY A 199 3.10 16.15 9.46
N ASN A 200 2.44 16.16 8.29
CA ASN A 200 2.94 16.86 7.10
C ASN A 200 1.91 17.69 6.35
N ALA A 201 0.69 17.79 6.87
CA ALA A 201 -0.29 18.77 6.40
C ALA A 201 0.28 20.19 6.61
N GLY A 202 0.17 21.03 5.57
CA GLY A 202 0.79 22.35 5.52
C GLY A 202 2.20 22.37 4.89
N HIS A 203 2.77 21.20 4.55
CA HIS A 203 4.11 21.08 3.96
C HIS A 203 4.15 20.31 2.63
N LEU A 204 3.01 19.92 2.06
CA LEU A 204 2.92 19.15 0.82
C LEU A 204 3.35 19.96 -0.40
N LEU A 205 2.92 21.23 -0.47
CA LEU A 205 3.32 22.13 -1.56
C LEU A 205 4.78 22.56 -1.43
N GLU A 206 5.25 22.76 -0.20
CA GLU A 206 6.66 22.99 0.12
C GLU A 206 7.52 21.82 -0.38
N LEU A 207 7.11 20.58 -0.14
CA LEU A 207 7.82 19.40 -0.60
C LEU A 207 7.99 19.37 -2.13
N LEU A 208 6.92 19.66 -2.89
CA LEU A 208 7.03 19.72 -4.35
C LEU A 208 7.97 20.83 -4.82
N SER A 209 7.88 22.00 -4.19
CA SER A 209 8.73 23.15 -4.50
C SER A 209 10.21 22.83 -4.22
N TYR A 210 10.48 22.19 -3.08
CA TYR A 210 11.81 21.74 -2.68
C TYR A 210 12.38 20.71 -3.67
N LEU A 211 11.58 19.74 -4.11
CA LEU A 211 12.01 18.74 -5.09
C LEU A 211 12.40 19.39 -6.42
N LYS A 212 11.57 20.30 -6.92
CA LYS A 212 11.84 21.06 -8.14
C LYS A 212 13.11 21.89 -8.02
N ALA A 213 13.26 22.64 -6.92
CA ALA A 213 14.45 23.45 -6.65
C ALA A 213 15.73 22.59 -6.52
N SER A 214 15.59 21.34 -6.05
CA SER A 214 16.68 20.37 -5.94
C SER A 214 17.01 19.66 -7.26
N GLY A 215 16.34 20.02 -8.37
CA GLY A 215 16.49 19.35 -9.66
C GLY A 215 16.03 17.89 -9.64
N ILE A 216 15.13 17.53 -8.73
CA ILE A 216 14.58 16.19 -8.61
C ILE A 216 13.23 16.15 -9.31
N GLU A 217 13.15 15.29 -10.33
CA GLU A 217 11.96 15.10 -11.13
C GLU A 217 11.55 13.64 -11.13
N ALA A 218 10.29 13.39 -10.78
CA ALA A 218 9.68 12.07 -10.81
C ALA A 218 8.81 11.90 -12.06
N ASP A 219 8.62 10.64 -12.47
CA ASP A 219 7.61 10.28 -13.46
C ASP A 219 6.18 10.45 -12.88
N GLN A 220 6.06 10.36 -11.54
CA GLN A 220 4.80 10.58 -10.81
C GLN A 220 5.06 11.05 -9.37
N TYR A 221 4.26 12.01 -8.90
CA TYR A 221 4.16 12.37 -7.48
C TYR A 221 2.82 11.85 -6.95
N TYR A 222 2.87 10.87 -6.06
CA TYR A 222 1.68 10.18 -5.56
C TYR A 222 1.45 10.52 -4.10
N PHE A 223 0.33 11.19 -3.82
CA PHE A 223 -0.08 11.56 -2.47
C PHE A 223 -1.14 10.58 -1.98
N GLN A 224 -0.79 9.76 -1.01
CA GLN A 224 -1.65 8.73 -0.46
C GLN A 224 -2.23 9.19 0.87
N HIS A 225 -3.56 9.23 0.99
CA HIS A 225 -4.19 9.46 2.28
C HIS A 225 -3.84 8.32 3.25
N LEU A 226 -3.42 8.68 4.47
CA LEU A 226 -3.20 7.70 5.53
C LEU A 226 -4.51 6.97 5.88
N ILE A 227 -4.40 5.68 6.19
CA ILE A 227 -5.52 4.90 6.70
C ILE A 227 -5.76 5.28 8.15
N TYR A 228 -6.97 5.73 8.45
CA TYR A 228 -7.41 6.06 9.80
C TYR A 228 -8.57 5.17 10.23
N ASN A 229 -8.39 4.44 11.32
CA ASN A 229 -9.46 3.71 11.96
C ASN A 229 -9.51 4.06 13.45
N THR A 230 -10.71 4.40 13.93
CA THR A 230 -10.94 4.66 15.35
C THR A 230 -10.90 3.38 16.17
N GLY A 231 -10.64 3.49 17.47
CA GLY A 231 -10.67 2.33 18.38
C GLY A 231 -11.98 1.52 18.32
N PRO A 232 -13.17 2.15 18.30
CA PRO A 232 -14.44 1.44 18.11
C PRO A 232 -14.55 0.70 16.77
N GLU A 233 -14.08 1.30 15.66
CA GLU A 233 -14.07 0.65 14.34
C GLU A 233 -13.15 -0.56 14.31
N LEU A 234 -11.94 -0.44 14.86
CA LEU A 234 -10.99 -1.55 14.96
C LEU A 234 -11.53 -2.67 15.83
N SER A 235 -12.13 -2.34 16.98
CA SER A 235 -12.76 -3.34 17.85
C SER A 235 -13.92 -4.07 17.13
N ALA A 236 -14.71 -3.35 16.35
CA ALA A 236 -15.79 -3.95 15.56
C ALA A 236 -15.25 -4.81 14.42
N GLN A 237 -14.20 -4.36 13.73
CA GLN A 237 -13.50 -5.13 12.71
C GLN A 237 -12.96 -6.43 13.29
N GLU A 238 -12.25 -6.36 14.42
CA GLU A 238 -11.66 -7.51 15.08
C GLU A 238 -12.72 -8.56 15.43
N ARG A 239 -13.89 -8.14 15.94
CA ARG A 239 -15.01 -9.06 16.18
C ARG A 239 -15.48 -9.75 14.90
N GLU A 240 -15.63 -9.02 13.80
CA GLU A 240 -16.04 -9.60 12.51
C GLU A 240 -14.98 -10.57 11.96
N LEU A 241 -13.70 -10.23 12.09
CA LEU A 241 -12.59 -11.09 11.69
C LEU A 241 -12.52 -12.37 12.52
N LYS A 242 -12.67 -12.27 13.85
CA LYS A 242 -12.71 -13.44 14.76
C LYS A 242 -13.87 -14.38 14.45
N LYS A 243 -15.06 -13.85 14.12
CA LYS A 243 -16.20 -14.67 13.64
C LYS A 243 -15.89 -15.45 12.37
N MET A 244 -14.94 -14.99 11.55
CA MET A 244 -14.48 -15.67 10.35
C MET A 244 -13.25 -16.55 10.58
N GLY A 245 -12.85 -16.76 11.85
CA GLY A 245 -11.71 -17.60 12.23
C GLY A 245 -10.35 -16.92 12.12
N MET A 246 -10.31 -15.60 11.96
CA MET A 246 -9.05 -14.85 11.85
C MET A 246 -8.48 -14.49 13.23
N LYS A 247 -7.15 -14.32 13.29
CA LYS A 247 -6.40 -13.90 14.49
C LYS A 247 -5.73 -12.54 14.22
N PRO A 248 -6.49 -11.43 14.27
CA PRO A 248 -5.97 -10.13 13.89
C PRO A 248 -4.87 -9.65 14.84
N TRP A 249 -3.84 -9.04 14.27
CA TRP A 249 -2.73 -8.43 15.01
C TRP A 249 -2.22 -7.17 14.32
N PHE A 250 -2.32 -7.06 13.00
CA PHE A 250 -1.71 -6.00 12.23
C PHE A 250 -2.55 -4.71 12.18
N MET A 251 -3.88 -4.81 12.13
CA MET A 251 -4.81 -3.71 11.95
C MET A 251 -4.66 -2.58 12.99
N ARG A 252 -4.12 -2.87 14.18
CA ARG A 252 -3.78 -1.85 15.18
C ARG A 252 -2.79 -0.80 14.64
N GLY A 253 -1.95 -1.19 13.68
CA GLY A 253 -1.09 -0.29 12.91
C GLY A 253 -1.83 0.89 12.28
N TYR A 254 -3.13 0.77 12.05
CA TYR A 254 -4.00 1.80 11.47
C TYR A 254 -4.80 2.60 12.51
N SER A 255 -4.44 2.51 13.79
CA SER A 255 -5.12 3.24 14.87
C SER A 255 -4.56 4.64 15.13
N LEU A 256 -3.61 5.11 14.31
CA LEU A 256 -3.19 6.52 14.38
C LEU A 256 -4.41 7.38 14.05
N LEU A 257 -4.58 8.50 14.75
CA LEU A 257 -5.65 9.45 14.47
C LEU A 257 -5.03 10.83 14.28
N PRO A 258 -5.54 11.61 13.31
CA PRO A 258 -5.04 12.95 13.07
C PRO A 258 -5.29 13.86 14.29
N LYS A 259 -4.30 14.67 14.65
CA LYS A 259 -4.36 15.61 15.77
C LYS A 259 -4.28 17.05 15.25
N GLY A 260 -5.28 17.87 15.59
CA GLY A 260 -5.25 19.31 15.30
C GLY A 260 -5.20 19.68 13.81
N LEU A 261 -5.62 18.77 12.92
CA LEU A 261 -5.61 19.01 11.48
C LEU A 261 -6.77 19.91 11.06
N ASP A 262 -6.45 20.97 10.31
CA ASP A 262 -7.43 21.81 9.62
C ASP A 262 -7.73 21.22 8.23
N SER A 263 -8.93 20.65 8.08
CA SER A 263 -9.34 19.98 6.83
C SER A 263 -9.55 20.95 5.68
N LYS A 264 -9.90 22.22 5.95
CA LYS A 264 -10.04 23.26 4.92
C LYS A 264 -8.67 23.66 4.39
N ALA A 265 -7.71 23.89 5.29
CA ALA A 265 -6.33 24.18 4.91
C ALA A 265 -5.73 23.02 4.09
N LEU A 266 -5.93 21.77 4.53
CA LEU A 266 -5.50 20.59 3.78
C LEU A 266 -6.17 20.52 2.40
N SER A 267 -7.47 20.80 2.29
CA SER A 267 -8.17 20.80 1.00
C SER A 267 -7.56 21.81 0.03
N LEU A 268 -7.27 23.03 0.49
CA LEU A 268 -6.63 24.07 -0.33
C LEU A 268 -5.22 23.65 -0.76
N GLU A 269 -4.47 23.02 0.14
CA GLU A 269 -3.14 22.51 -0.16
C GLU A 269 -3.16 21.38 -1.20
N LEU A 270 -4.10 20.43 -1.07
CA LEU A 270 -4.30 19.34 -2.03
C LEU A 270 -4.66 19.88 -3.43
N ASP A 271 -5.57 20.86 -3.50
CA ASP A 271 -5.89 21.54 -4.76
C ASP A 271 -4.69 22.35 -5.30
N GLY A 272 -3.82 22.86 -4.41
CA GLY A 272 -2.57 23.53 -4.76
C GLY A 272 -1.57 22.60 -5.44
N ILE A 273 -1.32 21.42 -4.87
CA ILE A 273 -0.38 20.44 -5.44
C ILE A 273 -0.89 19.85 -6.76
N ILE A 274 -2.20 19.61 -6.91
CA ILE A 274 -2.78 19.10 -8.16
C ILE A 274 -2.58 20.12 -9.29
N ARG A 275 -2.73 21.41 -8.99
CA ARG A 275 -2.54 22.48 -9.98
C ARG A 275 -1.07 22.76 -10.30
N SER A 276 -0.15 22.46 -9.39
CA SER A 276 1.26 22.80 -9.56
C SER A 276 2.01 21.87 -10.52
N ASP A 277 1.60 20.60 -10.62
CA ASP A 277 2.23 19.63 -11.53
C ASP A 277 1.24 18.56 -11.99
N ARG A 278 1.08 18.41 -13.31
CA ARG A 278 0.20 17.40 -13.95
C ARG A 278 0.56 15.94 -13.64
N ARG A 279 1.76 15.69 -13.09
CA ARG A 279 2.24 14.37 -12.65
C ARG A 279 1.77 14.02 -11.23
N VAL A 280 1.08 14.94 -10.55
CA VAL A 280 0.50 14.72 -9.23
C VAL A 280 -0.77 13.86 -9.34
N SER A 281 -0.92 12.93 -8.42
CA SER A 281 -2.11 12.09 -8.29
C SER A 281 -2.38 11.74 -6.84
N LEU A 282 -3.65 11.61 -6.48
CA LEU A 282 -4.09 11.25 -5.14
C LEU A 282 -4.54 9.79 -5.09
N SER A 283 -4.45 9.15 -3.91
CA SER A 283 -5.03 7.82 -3.71
C SER A 283 -6.56 7.81 -3.76
N ALA A 284 -7.19 8.93 -3.39
CA ALA A 284 -8.60 9.20 -3.55
C ALA A 284 -8.79 10.72 -3.65
N GLY A 285 -9.76 11.18 -4.42
CA GLY A 285 -10.07 12.61 -4.49
C GLY A 285 -11.06 13.01 -3.41
N LEU A 286 -10.58 13.06 -2.16
CA LEU A 286 -11.43 13.46 -1.04
C LEU A 286 -11.66 14.97 -1.06
N LYS A 287 -12.92 15.41 -1.02
CA LYS A 287 -13.31 16.83 -0.99
C LYS A 287 -14.48 17.10 -0.05
N GLY A 288 -14.53 18.33 0.47
CA GLY A 288 -15.62 18.80 1.34
C GLY A 288 -15.92 17.81 2.47
N LYS A 289 -17.18 17.35 2.55
CA LYS A 289 -17.62 16.42 3.59
C LYS A 289 -16.84 15.10 3.61
N THR A 290 -16.43 14.56 2.46
CA THR A 290 -15.69 13.28 2.43
C THR A 290 -14.27 13.40 3.00
N LEU A 291 -13.63 14.56 2.79
CA LEU A 291 -12.34 14.89 3.41
C LEU A 291 -12.50 15.08 4.92
N ASP A 292 -13.50 15.85 5.35
CA ASP A 292 -13.83 16.05 6.76
C ASP A 292 -14.12 14.73 7.48
N ASP A 293 -14.92 13.87 6.87
CA ASP A 293 -15.27 12.56 7.44
C ASP A 293 -14.07 11.62 7.55
N HIS A 294 -13.07 11.76 6.68
CA HIS A 294 -11.84 10.96 6.69
C HIS A 294 -10.83 11.48 7.73
N TYR A 295 -10.62 12.79 7.79
CA TYR A 295 -9.56 13.42 8.60
C TYR A 295 -10.02 13.99 9.94
N LEU A 296 -11.33 14.18 10.21
CA LEU A 296 -11.81 14.72 11.49
C LEU A 296 -12.43 13.67 12.39
N GLY A 297 -12.27 12.39 12.07
CA GLY A 297 -12.84 11.32 12.90
C GLY A 297 -14.36 11.22 12.83
N LYS A 298 -15.04 12.03 11.99
CA LYS A 298 -16.52 12.07 11.87
C LYS A 298 -17.11 10.88 11.16
N HIS A 299 -16.23 9.97 10.79
CA HIS A 299 -16.42 8.68 10.24
C HIS A 299 -17.87 8.22 9.82
N GLY A 300 -18.57 8.92 8.90
CA GLY A 300 -19.83 8.50 8.22
C GLY A 300 -19.72 7.83 6.83
N TRP A 301 -20.60 6.88 6.48
CA TRP A 301 -20.56 6.16 5.19
C TRP A 301 -21.12 7.00 4.01
N THR A 302 -20.29 7.83 3.40
CA THR A 302 -20.73 8.88 2.45
C THR A 302 -20.71 8.52 0.97
N MET A 303 -20.38 7.28 0.56
CA MET A 303 -20.30 6.87 -0.86
C MET A 303 -21.01 5.53 -1.11
N PRO A 304 -21.60 5.29 -2.30
CA PRO A 304 -22.07 3.96 -2.69
C PRO A 304 -20.88 3.00 -2.74
N ALA A 305 -20.89 2.02 -1.85
CA ALA A 305 -19.65 1.35 -1.48
C ALA A 305 -19.53 -0.06 -2.06
N TYR A 306 -18.40 -0.33 -2.70
CA TYR A 306 -17.94 -1.69 -2.97
C TYR A 306 -16.43 -1.76 -2.72
N CYS A 307 -15.85 -2.95 -2.72
CA CYS A 307 -14.40 -3.10 -2.75
C CYS A 307 -14.07 -4.21 -3.73
N ALA A 308 -13.29 -3.90 -4.77
CA ALA A 308 -12.84 -4.90 -5.74
C ALA A 308 -11.51 -5.55 -5.34
N ALA A 309 -10.77 -5.00 -4.36
CA ALA A 309 -9.49 -5.54 -3.91
C ALA A 309 -9.55 -7.04 -3.56
N PRO A 310 -10.63 -7.58 -2.93
CA PRO A 310 -10.71 -9.01 -2.62
C PRO A 310 -10.73 -9.98 -3.80
N TRP A 311 -10.92 -9.48 -5.02
CA TRP A 311 -10.88 -10.27 -6.24
C TRP A 311 -9.60 -10.01 -7.04
N ARG A 312 -8.67 -9.19 -6.54
CA ARG A 312 -7.57 -8.67 -7.35
C ARG A 312 -6.25 -8.64 -6.62
N ASP A 313 -6.26 -8.16 -5.39
CA ASP A 313 -5.03 -7.81 -4.70
C ASP A 313 -4.78 -8.79 -3.57
N ILE A 314 -3.51 -9.13 -3.39
CA ILE A 314 -3.04 -9.92 -2.26
C ILE A 314 -1.83 -9.26 -1.63
N THR A 315 -1.66 -9.50 -0.33
CA THR A 315 -0.46 -9.21 0.42
C THR A 315 0.14 -10.51 0.90
N MET A 316 1.42 -10.75 0.65
CA MET A 316 2.15 -11.89 1.17
C MET A 316 3.11 -11.41 2.27
N LEU A 317 3.05 -12.04 3.44
CA LEU A 317 3.91 -11.73 4.57
C LEU A 317 5.24 -12.51 4.52
N PRO A 318 6.27 -12.12 5.30
CA PRO A 318 7.57 -12.78 5.29
C PRO A 318 7.51 -14.28 5.62
N ASN A 319 6.55 -14.74 6.43
CA ASN A 319 6.32 -16.15 6.75
C ASN A 319 5.53 -16.93 5.68
N GLY A 320 5.13 -16.27 4.59
CA GLY A 320 4.33 -16.89 3.54
C GLY A 320 2.82 -16.85 3.76
N ASP A 321 2.33 -16.21 4.82
CA ASP A 321 0.88 -15.97 4.95
C ASP A 321 0.39 -15.10 3.79
N VAL A 322 -0.67 -15.55 3.13
CA VAL A 322 -1.33 -14.82 2.04
C VAL A 322 -2.59 -14.15 2.59
N TRP A 323 -2.65 -12.83 2.44
CA TRP A 323 -3.73 -11.97 2.88
C TRP A 323 -4.43 -11.33 1.69
N ILE A 324 -5.74 -11.10 1.81
CA ILE A 324 -6.51 -10.30 0.85
C ILE A 324 -6.82 -8.90 1.40
N CYS A 325 -6.92 -8.79 2.72
CA CYS A 325 -7.19 -7.58 3.47
C CYS A 325 -6.30 -7.66 4.72
N PRO A 326 -5.90 -6.53 5.34
CA PRO A 326 -5.14 -6.60 6.58
C PRO A 326 -5.80 -7.52 7.61
N ASP A 327 -5.02 -8.45 8.17
CA ASP A 327 -5.45 -9.52 9.09
C ASP A 327 -6.43 -10.58 8.54
N TYR A 328 -6.80 -10.53 7.26
CA TYR A 328 -7.61 -11.56 6.62
C TYR A 328 -6.75 -12.58 5.88
N HIS A 329 -6.31 -13.60 6.64
CA HIS A 329 -5.50 -14.71 6.15
C HIS A 329 -6.34 -15.70 5.32
N ILE A 330 -5.89 -15.98 4.10
CA ILE A 330 -6.56 -16.92 3.18
C ILE A 330 -5.81 -18.23 2.97
N GLY A 331 -4.56 -18.35 3.44
CA GLY A 331 -3.73 -19.55 3.39
C GLY A 331 -2.23 -19.24 3.40
N GLY A 332 -1.40 -20.22 3.74
CA GLY A 332 0.05 -20.11 3.74
C GLY A 332 0.65 -20.69 2.46
N ILE A 333 1.44 -19.90 1.73
CA ILE A 333 2.05 -20.30 0.45
C ILE A 333 3.10 -21.40 0.60
N MET A 334 3.60 -21.61 1.82
CA MET A 334 4.52 -22.69 2.15
C MET A 334 3.80 -24.02 2.43
N GLU A 335 2.47 -24.00 2.60
CA GLU A 335 1.68 -25.19 2.96
C GLU A 335 0.91 -25.76 1.76
N LYS A 336 0.43 -24.89 0.87
CA LYS A 336 -0.46 -25.27 -0.23
C LYS A 336 -0.12 -24.48 -1.49
N PRO A 337 -0.37 -25.04 -2.69
CA PRO A 337 -0.18 -24.30 -3.93
C PRO A 337 -1.09 -23.07 -3.98
N PHE A 338 -0.61 -21.98 -4.60
CA PHE A 338 -1.33 -20.71 -4.66
C PHE A 338 -2.76 -20.85 -5.23
N SER A 339 -2.96 -21.74 -6.21
CA SER A 339 -4.27 -22.01 -6.82
C SER A 339 -5.33 -22.47 -5.81
N ALA A 340 -4.93 -23.24 -4.80
CA ALA A 340 -5.83 -23.68 -3.72
C ALA A 340 -6.11 -22.58 -2.69
N ILE A 341 -5.25 -21.56 -2.61
CA ILE A 341 -5.37 -20.43 -1.69
C ILE A 341 -6.29 -19.36 -2.28
N TRP A 342 -6.03 -18.93 -3.52
CA TRP A 342 -6.64 -17.74 -4.12
C TRP A 342 -8.16 -17.80 -4.26
N ASN A 343 -8.69 -18.96 -4.63
CA ASN A 343 -10.12 -19.24 -4.71
C ASN A 343 -10.59 -20.24 -3.63
N GLY A 344 -9.78 -20.40 -2.57
CA GLY A 344 -10.10 -21.28 -1.45
C GLY A 344 -11.26 -20.79 -0.59
N ALA A 345 -11.68 -21.63 0.36
CA ALA A 345 -12.85 -21.38 1.22
C ALA A 345 -12.76 -20.05 2.00
N ALA A 346 -11.58 -19.66 2.48
CA ALA A 346 -11.38 -18.40 3.19
C ALA A 346 -11.59 -17.18 2.28
N ALA A 347 -11.00 -17.17 1.09
CA ALA A 347 -11.18 -16.09 0.11
C ALA A 347 -12.65 -15.97 -0.33
N ARG A 348 -13.30 -17.10 -0.66
CA ARG A 348 -14.72 -17.15 -1.04
C ARG A 348 -15.64 -16.64 0.08
N ARG A 349 -15.33 -16.94 1.35
CA ARG A 349 -16.07 -16.46 2.53
C ARG A 349 -16.02 -14.93 2.64
N LEU A 350 -14.84 -14.33 2.46
CA LEU A 350 -14.70 -12.87 2.46
C LEU A 350 -15.47 -12.23 1.31
N ARG A 351 -15.32 -12.76 0.09
CA ARG A 351 -16.02 -12.28 -1.10
C ARG A 351 -17.53 -12.34 -0.91
N ALA A 352 -18.06 -13.45 -0.40
CA ALA A 352 -19.48 -13.61 -0.10
C ALA A 352 -19.98 -12.60 0.95
N ARG A 353 -19.16 -12.33 1.98
CA ARG A 353 -19.46 -11.29 2.98
C ARG A 353 -19.53 -9.91 2.34
N LEU A 354 -18.56 -9.59 1.48
CA LEU A 354 -18.42 -8.29 0.84
C LEU A 354 -19.41 -8.07 -0.32
N LEU A 355 -20.00 -9.11 -0.89
CA LEU A 355 -21.16 -8.96 -1.78
C LEU A 355 -22.40 -8.42 -1.05
N LYS A 356 -22.51 -8.68 0.26
CA LYS A 356 -23.66 -8.24 1.07
C LYS A 356 -23.40 -6.88 1.71
N ARG A 357 -22.24 -6.73 2.36
CA ARG A 357 -21.95 -5.60 3.24
C ARG A 357 -20.45 -5.43 3.43
N LEU A 358 -19.98 -4.20 3.63
CA LEU A 358 -18.57 -3.96 3.97
C LEU A 358 -18.24 -4.37 5.41
N LEU A 359 -16.94 -4.44 5.72
CA LEU A 359 -16.45 -4.62 7.09
C LEU A 359 -16.23 -3.25 7.76
N PRO A 360 -16.32 -3.14 9.09
CA PRO A 360 -16.16 -1.87 9.81
C PRO A 360 -14.87 -1.12 9.47
N GLY A 361 -13.74 -1.84 9.37
CA GLY A 361 -12.42 -1.27 9.08
C GLY A 361 -12.26 -0.77 7.64
N CYS A 362 -13.09 -1.23 6.68
CA CYS A 362 -13.06 -0.75 5.29
C CYS A 362 -13.19 0.76 5.21
N ARG A 363 -13.83 1.35 6.20
CA ARG A 363 -14.13 2.76 6.26
C ARG A 363 -12.90 3.67 6.30
N GLY A 364 -11.79 3.20 6.88
CA GLY A 364 -10.52 3.94 6.90
C GLY A 364 -9.66 3.70 5.66
N CYS A 365 -10.00 2.72 4.84
CA CYS A 365 -9.17 2.24 3.74
C CYS A 365 -9.37 3.09 2.49
N PHE A 366 -8.27 3.49 1.81
CA PHE A 366 -8.33 4.22 0.55
C PHE A 366 -9.08 3.47 -0.57
N HIS A 367 -9.16 2.14 -0.53
CA HIS A 367 -9.94 1.34 -1.50
C HIS A 367 -11.46 1.55 -1.41
N TYR A 368 -11.95 2.08 -0.29
CA TYR A 368 -13.35 2.46 -0.14
C TYR A 368 -13.68 3.71 -0.96
N TYR A 369 -12.74 4.65 -1.05
CA TYR A 369 -12.95 5.97 -1.65
C TYR A 369 -12.59 6.05 -3.15
N CYS A 370 -11.93 5.03 -3.72
CA CYS A 370 -11.43 5.09 -5.10
C CYS A 370 -11.54 3.75 -5.84
N ASP A 371 -11.80 3.79 -7.16
CA ASP A 371 -11.60 2.64 -8.05
C ASP A 371 -10.19 2.70 -8.65
N LYS A 372 -9.31 1.78 -8.22
CA LYS A 372 -7.92 1.72 -8.69
C LYS A 372 -7.80 1.51 -10.21
N GLU A 373 -8.81 0.96 -10.90
CA GLU A 373 -8.73 0.76 -12.35
C GLU A 373 -8.86 2.04 -13.14
N THR A 374 -9.78 2.91 -12.73
CA THR A 374 -10.06 4.14 -13.47
C THR A 374 -9.18 5.27 -12.99
N GLY A 375 -8.58 5.15 -11.80
CA GLY A 375 -7.86 6.24 -11.14
C GLY A 375 -8.74 7.45 -10.86
N LYS A 376 -10.07 7.27 -10.92
CA LYS A 376 -11.08 8.31 -10.75
C LYS A 376 -11.82 8.09 -9.43
N GLU A 377 -12.26 9.19 -8.83
CA GLU A 377 -13.25 9.15 -7.76
C GLU A 377 -14.45 8.32 -8.20
N ARG A 378 -14.97 7.49 -7.30
CA ARG A 378 -16.22 6.76 -7.56
C ARG A 378 -17.34 7.76 -7.38
N LEU A 379 -17.83 8.34 -8.46
CA LEU A 379 -18.98 9.26 -8.45
C LEU A 379 -20.19 8.64 -7.76
#